data_AF-A0A368EFY8-F1
#
_entry.id   AF-A0A368EFY8-F1
#
_cell.length_a   1.000
_cell.length_b   1.000
_cell.length_c   1.000
_cell.angle_alpha   90.00
_cell.angle_beta   90.00
_cell.angle_gamma   90.00
#
_symmetry.space_group_name_H-M   'P 1'
#
loop_
_entity.id
_entity.type
_entity.pdbx_description
1 polymer ?
#
loop_
_entity_poly.entity_id
_entity_poly.type
_entity_poly.pdbx_seq_one_letter_code
_entity_poly.pdbx_strand_id
1 'polypeptide(L)' 'MFKKFLSKILFLCFLILVIFFSISNPENVLIGIWPFNNRIEIPLFFFTIVSLTLGIFIGMLVSLFSTINKR' A
#
# COMPACT_ATOMS: atom_id res chain seq x y z
N MET A 1 -21.66 3.23 -17.20
CA MET A 1 -20.58 2.41 -17.80
C MET A 1 -19.21 3.08 -17.71
N PHE A 2 -19.09 4.36 -18.10
CA PHE A 2 -17.83 5.12 -18.10
C PHE A 2 -17.05 5.11 -16.77
N LYS A 3 -17.70 5.36 -15.63
CA LYS A 3 -17.03 5.34 -14.30
C LYS A 3 -16.35 3.99 -13.98
N LYS A 4 -17.01 2.88 -14.33
CA LYS A 4 -16.45 1.52 -14.13
C LYS A 4 -15.26 1.28 -15.05
N PHE A 5 -15.30 1.80 -16.28
CA PHE A 5 -14.21 1.69 -17.24
C PHE A 5 -13.00 2.55 -16.83
N LEU A 6 -13.22 3.81 -16.44
CA LEU A 6 -12.18 4.71 -15.94
C LEU A 6 -11.51 4.14 -14.68
N SER A 7 -12.29 3.56 -13.77
CA SER A 7 -11.77 2.89 -12.57
C SER A 7 -10.83 1.73 -12.92
N LYS A 8 -11.18 0.90 -13.92
CA LYS A 8 -10.30 -0.18 -14.39
C LYS A 8 -9.01 0.35 -15.01
N ILE A 9 -9.07 1.43 -15.79
CA ILE A 9 -7.88 2.06 -16.38
C ILE A 9 -6.95 2.60 -15.30
N LEU A 10 -7.49 3.34 -14.34
CA LEU A 10 -6.71 3.88 -13.23
C LEU A 10 -6.05 2.77 -12.40
N PHE A 11 -6.78 1.68 -12.15
CA PHE A 11 -6.24 0.51 -11.49
C PHE A 11 -5.09 -0.13 -12.29
N LEU A 12 -5.24 -0.25 -13.61
CA LEU A 12 -4.19 -0.78 -14.48
C LEU A 12 -2.94 0.12 -14.47
N CYS A 13 -3.10 1.44 -14.58
CA CYS A 13 -1.98 2.39 -14.48
C CYS A 13 -1.28 2.29 -13.12
N PHE A 14 -2.03 2.19 -12.03
CA PHE A 14 -1.47 1.99 -10.69
C PHE A 14 -0.69 0.68 -10.59
N LEU A 15 -1.24 -0.41 -11.13
CA LEU A 15 -0.58 -1.72 -11.14
C LEU A 15 0.74 -1.68 -11.93
N ILE A 16 0.75 -1.02 -13.08
CA ILE A 16 1.96 -0.80 -13.87
C ILE A 16 3.01 -0.01 -13.06
N LEU A 17 2.60 1.07 -12.38
CA LEU A 17 3.49 1.85 -11.52
C LEU A 17 4.10 1.01 -10.40
N VAL A 18 3.29 0.16 -9.74
CA VAL A 18 3.77 -0.75 -8.69
C VAL A 18 4.79 -1.75 -9.24
N ILE A 19 4.57 -2.31 -10.43
CA ILE A 19 5.51 -3.22 -11.07
C ILE A 19 6.84 -2.51 -11.37
N PHE A 20 6.79 -1.35 -12.04
CA PHE A 20 8.00 -0.60 -12.34
C PHE A 20 8.76 -0.21 -11.08
N PHE A 21 8.05 0.26 -10.05
CA PHE A 21 8.66 0.58 -8.77
C PHE A 21 9.36 -0.62 -8.13
N SER A 22 8.74 -1.80 -8.20
CA SER A 22 9.32 -3.04 -7.68
C SER A 22 10.57 -3.48 -8.44
N ILE A 23 10.57 -3.36 -9.77
CA ILE A 23 11.72 -3.68 -10.61
C ILE A 23 12.87 -2.70 -10.39
N SER A 24 12.56 -1.42 -10.21
CA SER A 24 13.56 -0.36 -10.03
C SER A 24 14.17 -0.31 -8.63
N ASN A 25 13.49 -0.86 -7.61
CA ASN A 25 13.96 -0.84 -6.22
C ASN A 25 13.99 -2.27 -5.62
N PRO A 26 14.80 -3.18 -6.19
CA PRO A 26 14.88 -4.58 -5.74
C PRO A 26 15.71 -4.75 -4.47
N GLU A 27 16.39 -3.70 -4.00
CA GLU A 27 17.24 -3.75 -2.81
C GLU A 27 16.48 -4.15 -1.55
N ASN A 28 17.19 -4.83 -0.66
CA ASN A 28 16.67 -5.23 0.63
C ASN A 28 16.93 -4.16 1.69
N VAL A 29 16.02 -4.08 2.66
CA VAL A 29 16.14 -3.28 3.87
C VAL A 29 16.06 -4.15 5.12
N LEU A 30 16.81 -3.76 6.14
CA LEU A 30 16.78 -4.39 7.46
C LEU A 30 15.80 -3.64 8.36
N ILE A 31 14.75 -4.33 8.79
CA ILE A 31 13.74 -3.80 9.70
C ILE A 31 13.95 -4.39 11.08
N GLY A 32 14.21 -3.53 12.06
CA GLY A 32 14.22 -3.92 13.47
C GLY A 32 12.80 -3.93 14.03
N ILE A 33 12.44 -5.00 14.74
CA ILE A 33 11.14 -5.09 15.41
C ILE A 33 11.32 -4.74 16.89
N TRP A 34 10.99 -3.51 17.28
CA TRP A 34 11.03 -3.13 18.69
C TRP A 34 9.97 -3.90 19.52
N PRO A 35 10.26 -4.34 20.77
CA PRO A 35 11.51 -4.19 21.54
C PRO A 35 12.53 -5.32 21.30
N PHE A 36 12.30 -6.18 20.33
CA PHE A 36 13.19 -7.30 20.02
C PHE A 36 14.46 -6.83 19.30
N ASN A 37 15.59 -7.49 19.56
CA ASN A 37 16.85 -7.23 18.84
C ASN A 37 16.92 -7.93 17.47
N ASN A 38 15.82 -8.57 17.05
CA ASN A 38 15.76 -9.27 15.78
C ASN A 38 15.59 -8.27 14.64
N ARG A 39 16.29 -8.54 13.53
CA ARG A 39 16.18 -7.79 12.28
C ARG A 39 15.64 -8.72 11.21
N ILE A 40 14.67 -8.24 10.44
CA ILE A 40 14.15 -8.95 9.28
C ILE A 40 14.63 -8.23 8.03
N GLU A 41 15.20 -8.99 7.11
CA GLU A 41 15.56 -8.52 5.79
C GLU A 41 14.38 -8.72 4.84
N ILE A 42 13.89 -7.63 4.24
CA ILE A 42 12.82 -7.68 3.24
C ILE A 42 13.10 -6.74 2.08
N PRO A 43 12.54 -6.98 0.89
CA PRO A 43 12.68 -6.05 -0.22
C PRO A 43 12.05 -4.67 0.10
N LEU A 44 12.74 -3.59 -0.25
CA LEU A 44 12.28 -2.22 -0.02
C LEU A 44 10.93 -1.96 -0.66
N PHE A 45 10.75 -2.44 -1.90
CA PHE A 45 9.50 -2.25 -2.63
C PHE A 45 8.33 -2.87 -1.87
N PHE A 46 8.54 -4.07 -1.31
CA PHE A 46 7.51 -4.79 -0.58
C PHE A 46 7.11 -4.03 0.68
N PHE A 47 8.09 -3.57 1.47
CA PHE A 47 7.84 -2.75 2.64
C PHE A 47 7.02 -1.49 2.32
N THR A 48 7.42 -0.79 1.26
CA THR A 48 6.80 0.47 0.84
C THR A 48 5.36 0.26 0.39
N ILE A 49 5.10 -0.75 -0.45
CA ILE A 49 3.75 -1.06 -0.96
C ILE A 49 2.83 -1.49 0.17
N VAL A 50 3.30 -2.34 1.09
CA VAL A 50 2.51 -2.79 2.25
C VAL A 50 2.18 -1.61 3.16
N SER A 51 3.15 -0.74 3.46
CA SER A 51 2.91 0.46 4.28
C SER A 51 1.87 1.40 3.66
N LEU A 52 1.99 1.64 2.35
CA LEU A 52 1.06 2.52 1.63
C LEU A 52 -0.35 1.93 1.55
N THR A 53 -0.48 0.62 1.30
CA THR A 53 -1.78 -0.05 1.27
C THR A 53 -2.44 -0.09 2.65
N LEU A 54 -1.68 -0.32 3.72
CA LEU A 54 -2.19 -0.23 5.10
C LEU A 54 -2.69 1.19 5.41
N GLY A 55 -1.94 2.23 5.05
CA GLY A 55 -2.35 3.62 5.26
C GLY A 55 -3.67 3.96 4.56
N ILE A 56 -3.82 3.55 3.29
CA ILE A 56 -5.08 3.72 2.55
C ILE A 56 -6.22 2.95 3.24
N PHE A 57 -5.99 1.70 3.63
CA PHE A 57 -7.01 0.87 4.27
C PHE A 57 -7.48 1.45 5.60
N ILE A 58 -6.56 1.92 6.45
CA ILE A 58 -6.88 2.60 7.71
C ILE A 58 -7.70 3.87 7.43
N GLY A 59 -7.29 4.69 6.46
CA GLY A 59 -8.03 5.89 6.07
C GLY A 59 -9.46 5.59 5.60
N MET A 60 -9.63 4.51 4.82
CA MET A 60 -10.95 4.04 4.39
C MET A 60 -11.82 3.59 5.58
N LEU A 61 -11.26 2.83 6.53
CA LEU A 61 -11.96 2.42 7.74
C LEU A 61 -12.42 3.63 8.55
N VAL A 62 -11.52 4.60 8.81
CA VAL A 62 -11.85 5.83 9.56
C VAL A 62 -12.97 6.62 8.86
N SER A 63 -12.91 6.75 7.54
CA SER A 63 -13.96 7.41 6.74
C SER A 63 -15.32 6.70 6.86
N LEU A 64 -15.31 5.36 6.81
CA LEU A 64 -16.52 4.54 7.00
C LEU A 64 -17.10 4.74 8.41
N PHE A 65 -16.29 4.64 9.45
CA PHE A 65 -16.72 4.89 10.84
C PHE A 65 -17.32 6.29 11.01
N SER A 66 -16.68 7.33 10.46
CA SER A 66 -17.22 8.68 10.49
C SER A 66 -18.56 8.81 9.76
N THR A 67 -18.78 8.05 8.69
CA THR A 67 -20.04 8.13 7.93
C THR A 67 -21.17 7.42 8.67
N ILE A 68 -20.87 6.30 9.32
CA ILE A 68 -21.84 5.57 10.16
C ILE A 68 -22.25 6.41 11.36
N ASN A 69 -21.29 7.04 12.05
CA ASN A 69 -21.55 7.80 13.28
C ASN A 69 -22.22 9.17 13.05
N LYS A 70 -22.29 9.64 11.80
CA LYS A 70 -23.01 10.88 11.41
C LYS A 70 -24.48 10.62 11.02
N ARG A 71 -24.90 9.36 10.90
CA ARG A 71 -26.30 8.96 10.70
C ARG A 71 -26.93 8.62 12.04
#